data_AF-A0A109K0I2-F1
#
_entry.id   AF-A0A109K0I2-F1
#
_cell.length_a   1.000
_cell.length_b   1.000
_cell.length_c   1.000
_cell.angle_alpha   90.00
_cell.angle_beta   90.00
_cell.angle_gamma   90.00
#
_symmetry.space_group_name_H-M   'P 1'
#
loop_
_entity.id
_entity.type
_entity.pdbx_description
1 polymer ?
#
loop_
_entity_poly.entity_id
_entity_poly.type
_entity_poly.pdbx_seq_one_letter_code
_entity_poly.pdbx_strand_id
1 'polypeptide(L)'
;MSYDADIDRARRLTALVNDGFAGSLTEAATRFALSHPAMGTILVGMATPQQFEDALAAVEKGPLSQAALDRLSELRQAFSGEPR
;
A
#
# COMPACT_ATOMS: atom_id res chain seq x y z
N MET A 1 -14.41 -11.73 9.48
CA MET A 1 -13.72 -11.04 8.37
C MET A 1 -14.77 -10.71 7.31
N SER A 2 -15.04 -9.43 7.08
CA SER A 2 -15.95 -8.96 6.02
C SER A 2 -15.16 -8.03 5.13
N TYR A 3 -15.45 -8.07 3.82
CA TYR A 3 -14.88 -7.16 2.85
C TYR A 3 -14.95 -5.69 3.32
N ASP A 4 -16.07 -5.27 3.89
CA ASP A 4 -16.26 -3.90 4.37
C ASP A 4 -15.30 -3.54 5.52
N ALA A 5 -15.03 -4.48 6.42
CA ALA A 5 -14.10 -4.26 7.53
C ALA A 5 -12.66 -4.12 7.03
N ASP A 6 -12.27 -4.88 6.00
CA ASP A 6 -10.95 -4.73 5.36
C ASP A 6 -10.82 -3.39 4.64
N ILE A 7 -11.89 -2.94 3.98
CA ILE A 7 -11.94 -1.62 3.33
C ILE A 7 -11.81 -0.50 4.38
N ASP A 8 -12.53 -0.57 5.50
CA ASP A 8 -12.45 0.43 6.56
C ASP A 8 -11.06 0.47 7.19
N ARG A 9 -10.43 -0.69 7.39
CA ARG A 9 -9.05 -0.77 7.88
C ARG A 9 -8.05 -0.23 6.86
N ALA A 10 -8.23 -0.50 5.57
CA ALA A 10 -7.39 0.07 4.51
C ALA A 10 -7.52 1.60 4.42
N ARG A 11 -8.72 2.15 4.59
CA ARG A 11 -8.98 3.61 4.60
C ARG A 11 -8.20 4.35 5.69
N ARG A 12 -7.87 3.69 6.80
CA ARG A 12 -7.02 4.28 7.86
C ARG A 12 -5.60 4.56 7.39
N LEU A 13 -5.15 3.95 6.28
CA LEU A 13 -3.86 4.21 5.66
C LEU A 13 -3.89 5.38 4.67
N THR A 14 -5.04 6.04 4.44
CA THR A 14 -5.16 7.22 3.54
C THR A 14 -4.24 8.36 3.97
N ALA A 15 -3.80 8.37 5.23
CA ALA A 15 -2.73 9.27 5.69
C ALA A 15 -1.48 9.22 4.81
N LEU A 16 -1.09 8.07 4.26
CA LEU A 16 0.06 7.98 3.34
C LEU A 16 -0.15 8.78 2.04
N VAL A 17 -1.39 8.88 1.58
CA VAL A 17 -1.75 9.68 0.40
C VAL A 17 -1.81 11.16 0.76
N ASN A 18 -2.46 11.49 1.88
CA ASN A 18 -2.56 12.87 2.37
C ASN A 18 -1.19 13.48 2.71
N ASP A 19 -0.27 12.66 3.23
CA ASP A 19 1.11 13.05 3.54
C ASP A 19 1.99 13.11 2.28
N GLY A 20 1.45 12.77 1.10
CA GLY A 20 2.12 12.91 -0.21
C GLY A 20 3.08 11.77 -0.58
N PHE A 21 3.07 10.65 0.15
CA PHE A 21 3.99 9.54 -0.13
C PHE A 21 3.58 8.69 -1.35
N ALA A 22 2.30 8.70 -1.72
CA ALA A 22 1.74 8.01 -2.89
C ALA A 22 0.48 8.72 -3.40
N GLY A 23 0.11 8.52 -4.68
CA GLY A 23 -1.11 9.08 -5.26
C GLY A 23 -2.40 8.33 -4.89
N SER A 24 -2.29 7.09 -4.40
CA SER A 24 -3.43 6.27 -3.97
C SER A 24 -2.99 5.18 -3.00
N LEU A 25 -3.94 4.52 -2.34
CA LEU A 25 -3.66 3.35 -1.50
C LEU A 25 -3.15 2.16 -2.30
N THR A 26 -3.60 1.98 -3.54
CA THR A 26 -3.12 0.91 -4.43
C THR A 26 -1.69 1.17 -4.87
N GLU A 27 -1.33 2.41 -5.18
CA GLU A 27 0.06 2.80 -5.44
C GLU A 27 0.94 2.53 -4.21
N ALA A 28 0.51 2.98 -3.03
CA ALA A 28 1.25 2.76 -1.78
C ALA A 28 1.47 1.27 -1.49
N ALA A 29 0.45 0.43 -1.68
CA ALA A 29 0.53 -1.01 -1.48
C ALA A 29 1.52 -1.68 -2.45
N THR A 30 1.47 -1.33 -3.73
CA THR A 30 2.41 -1.83 -4.74
C THR A 30 3.84 -1.45 -4.38
N ARG A 31 4.08 -0.17 -4.06
CA ARG A 31 5.42 0.33 -3.73
C ARG A 31 5.96 -0.20 -2.40
N PHE A 32 5.09 -0.46 -1.42
CA PHE A 32 5.46 -1.12 -0.17
C PHE A 32 6.03 -2.52 -0.41
N ALA A 33 5.40 -3.31 -1.30
CA ALA A 33 5.88 -4.65 -1.60
C ALA A 33 7.26 -4.65 -2.27
N LEU A 34 7.62 -3.56 -2.98
CA LEU A 34 8.95 -3.36 -3.57
C LEU A 34 10.01 -2.89 -2.57
N SER A 35 9.61 -2.40 -1.39
CA SER A 35 10.53 -1.79 -0.43
C SER A 35 11.45 -2.78 0.29
N HIS A 36 11.19 -4.10 0.20
CA HIS A 36 12.03 -5.09 0.85
C HIS A 36 12.97 -5.78 -0.15
N PRO A 37 14.30 -5.74 0.04
CA PRO A 37 15.27 -6.24 -0.95
C PRO A 37 15.17 -7.75 -1.22
N ALA A 38 14.55 -8.52 -0.33
CA ALA A 38 14.32 -9.95 -0.54
C ALA A 38 13.09 -10.25 -1.43
N MET A 39 12.30 -9.24 -1.82
CA MET A 39 11.15 -9.41 -2.70
C MET A 39 11.59 -9.42 -4.16
N GLY A 40 11.55 -10.60 -4.79
CA GLY A 40 11.90 -10.77 -6.21
C GLY A 40 10.74 -10.60 -7.19
N THR A 41 9.49 -10.75 -6.75
CA THR A 41 8.31 -10.65 -7.61
C THR A 41 7.08 -10.31 -6.78
N ILE A 42 6.16 -9.53 -7.36
CA ILE A 42 4.81 -9.30 -6.83
C ILE A 42 3.78 -9.75 -7.86
N LEU A 43 2.72 -10.43 -7.42
CA LEU A 43 1.60 -10.81 -8.26
C LEU A 43 0.49 -9.77 -8.10
N VAL A 44 0.14 -9.08 -9.18
CA VAL A 44 -0.93 -8.06 -9.17
C VAL A 44 -2.23 -8.67 -9.71
N GLY A 45 -3.29 -8.61 -8.91
CA GLY A 45 -4.64 -8.97 -9.34
C GLY A 45 -5.32 -7.78 -10.02
N MET A 46 -5.89 -7.99 -11.20
CA MET A 46 -6.51 -6.94 -12.02
C MET A 46 -7.78 -7.45 -12.69
N ALA A 47 -8.82 -6.61 -12.72
CA ALA A 47 -10.07 -6.83 -13.42
C ALA A 47 -10.17 -6.00 -14.71
N THR A 48 -9.31 -4.98 -14.87
CA THR A 48 -9.28 -4.12 -16.06
C THR A 48 -7.84 -3.83 -16.49
N PRO A 49 -7.59 -3.51 -17.77
CA PRO A 49 -6.26 -3.11 -18.24
C PRO A 49 -5.70 -1.86 -17.54
N GLN A 50 -6.56 -0.90 -17.18
CA GLN A 50 -6.10 0.31 -16.47
C GLN A 50 -5.42 -0.02 -15.14
N GLN A 51 -5.89 -1.05 -14.43
CA GLN A 51 -5.28 -1.47 -13.16
C GLN A 51 -3.87 -2.06 -13.35
N PHE A 52 -3.59 -2.64 -14.52
CA PHE A 52 -2.23 -3.04 -14.88
C PHE A 52 -1.33 -1.81 -15.05
N GLU A 53 -1.78 -0.83 -15.83
CA GLU A 53 -1.02 0.41 -16.08
C GLU A 53 -0.77 1.19 -14.79
N ASP A 54 -1.76 1.28 -13.89
CA ASP A 54 -1.60 1.94 -12.60
C ASP A 54 -0.56 1.22 -11.72
N ALA A 55 -0.55 -0.11 -11.72
CA ALA A 55 0.43 -0.90 -10.99
C ALA A 55 1.83 -0.78 -11.61
N LEU A 56 1.94 -0.77 -12.93
CA LEU A 56 3.20 -0.56 -13.64
C LEU A 56 3.78 0.83 -13.32
N ALA A 57 2.96 1.88 -13.42
CA ALA A 57 3.37 3.24 -13.07
C ALA A 57 3.81 3.36 -11.59
N ALA A 58 3.16 2.62 -10.68
CA ALA A 58 3.59 2.53 -9.30
C ALA A 58 4.96 1.85 -9.13
N VAL A 59 5.22 0.77 -9.88
CA VAL A 59 6.51 0.06 -9.88
C VAL A 59 7.63 0.96 -10.41
N GLU A 60 7.38 1.73 -11.48
CA GLU A 60 8.36 2.64 -12.07
C GLU A 60 8.77 3.79 -11.13
N LYS A 61 7.91 4.19 -10.20
CA LYS A 61 8.25 5.14 -9.12
C LYS A 61 9.19 4.54 -8.06
N GLY A 62 9.43 3.23 -8.10
CA GLY A 62 10.30 2.53 -7.17
C GLY A 62 9.69 2.37 -5.76
N PRO A 63 10.49 1.86 -4.80
CA PRO A 63 10.02 1.58 -3.46
C PRO A 63 9.54 2.83 -2.73
N LEU A 64 8.76 2.64 -1.67
CA LEU A 64 8.45 3.72 -0.73
C LEU A 64 9.75 4.24 -0.08
N SER A 65 9.80 5.55 0.17
CA SER A 65 10.90 6.17 0.92
C SER A 65 10.90 5.69 2.37
N GLN A 66 12.04 5.81 3.06
CA GLN A 66 12.13 5.44 4.47
C GLN A 66 11.10 6.19 5.34
N ALA A 67 10.91 7.49 5.09
CA ALA A 67 9.92 8.29 5.80
C ALA A 67 8.48 7.75 5.63
N ALA A 68 8.13 7.26 4.44
CA ALA A 68 6.83 6.63 4.20
C ALA A 68 6.69 5.29 4.96
N LEU A 69 7.77 4.51 5.04
CA LEU A 69 7.80 3.24 5.78
C LEU A 69 7.68 3.47 7.29
N ASP A 70 8.36 4.49 7.81
CA ASP A 70 8.28 4.89 9.22
C ASP A 70 6.85 5.34 9.55
N ARG A 71 6.25 6.17 8.70
CA ARG A 71 4.86 6.62 8.83
C ARG A 71 3.87 5.44 8.80
N LEU A 72 4.06 4.49 7.89
CA LEU A 72 3.25 3.28 7.82
C LEU A 72 3.40 2.44 9.10
N SER A 73 4.60 2.35 9.67
CA SER A 73 4.86 1.64 10.92
C SER A 73 4.05 2.24 12.08
N GLU A 74 4.02 3.57 12.21
CA GLU A 74 3.21 4.29 13.19
C GLU A 74 1.71 4.00 13.01
N LEU A 75 1.20 4.14 11.78
CA LEU A 75 -0.21 3.88 11.48
C LEU A 75 -0.61 2.44 11.82
N ARG A 76 0.29 1.49 11.55
CA ARG A 76 0.06 0.06 11.84
C ARG A 76 -0.04 -0.23 13.34
N GLN A 77 0.62 0.55 14.20
CA GLN A 77 0.50 0.37 15.65
C GLN A 77 -0.95 0.54 16.12
N ALA A 78 -1.72 1.41 15.46
CA ALA A 78 -3.14 1.62 15.76
C ALA A 78 -4.02 0.39 15.44
N PHE A 79 -3.51 -0.61 14.71
CA PHE A 79 -4.21 -1.87 14.44
C PHE A 79 -3.89 -2.96 15.47
N SER A 80 -2.99 -2.70 16.43
CA SER A 80 -2.55 -3.70 17.40
C SER A 80 -3.70 -4.14 18.30
N GLY A 81 -3.95 -5.44 18.38
CA GLY A 81 -5.00 -6.03 19.22
C GLY A 81 -6.38 -6.13 18.53
N GLU A 82 -6.52 -5.64 17.30
CA GLU A 82 -7.74 -5.82 16.52
C GLU A 82 -7.83 -7.27 15.97
N PRO A 83 -9.03 -7.86 15.93
CA PRO A 83 -9.24 -9.15 15.28
C PRO A 83 -8.89 -9.04 13.79
N ARG A 84 -8.11 -10.02 13.29
CA ARG A 84 -7.85 -10.17 11.86
C ARG A 84 -8.98 -10.92 11.19
#